data_AF-A0A7C5MA53-F1
#
_entry.id   AF-A0A7C5MA53-F1
#
_cell.length_a   1.000
_cell.length_b   1.000
_cell.length_c   1.000
_cell.angle_alpha   90.00
_cell.angle_beta   90.00
_cell.angle_gamma   90.00
#
_symmetry.space_group_name_H-M   'P 1'
#
loop_
_entity.id
_entity.type
_entity.pdbx_description
1 polymer ?
#
loop_
_entity_poly.entity_id
_entity_poly.type
_entity_poly.pdbx_seq_one_letter_code
_entity_poly.pdbx_strand_id
1 'polypeptide(L)'
;MAYLEIESPLLDLRFPLPFDRVRAEDVQPSIQRLIEQASAERDRIAASKPQRSWTDTLEALDHMTEPLDRALAVVRHLESVATYPELRSAYNAVEPLASEFYSSIPLHEGLWRAIREFASCEEGRALSGVRRRFLTKTMDSFRRHGADLDAEGKARLAAIEVELSTLTTRFSQNVLDATNAFELVLRDERQLAGLPPSAIAAARQSAAQKGLDGWRFTLQAPSYTALMTYLDDEAIRRDVWQAYNTRAARAPWENPPLILRILELRRRKAALVGYPHFADFALADRMAESAARARGFLEELRHRTQPHFEREDRELRAFRRSQDGKDEMQPWDLAYWAEKQRKALFDFDEEDLRPYFPAPRVIEGMFEIARRLFGIQIRPYPGVPVWDPQVTC
;
A
#
# COMPACT_ATOMS: atom_id res chain seq x y z
N MET A 1 40.44 -19.20 17.98
CA MET A 1 39.64 -17.99 18.19
C MET A 1 38.25 -18.29 17.66
N ALA A 2 37.29 -18.52 18.57
CA ALA A 2 35.90 -18.72 18.19
C ALA A 2 35.38 -17.39 17.63
N TYR A 3 35.03 -17.36 16.34
CA TYR A 3 34.19 -16.31 15.81
C TYR A 3 32.85 -16.44 16.55
N LEU A 4 32.56 -15.51 17.45
CA LEU A 4 31.20 -15.29 17.92
C LEU A 4 30.39 -14.95 16.66
N GLU A 5 29.64 -15.91 16.12
CA GLU A 5 28.57 -15.63 15.17
C GLU A 5 27.66 -14.61 15.87
N ILE A 6 27.74 -13.35 15.45
CA ILE A 6 26.80 -12.34 15.92
C ILE A 6 25.47 -12.75 15.33
N GLU A 7 24.63 -13.37 16.16
CA GLU A 7 23.29 -13.79 15.77
C GLU A 7 22.51 -12.57 15.26
N SER A 8 21.86 -12.73 14.11
CA SER A 8 21.19 -11.63 13.41
C SER A 8 20.19 -10.90 14.31
N PRO A 9 20.14 -9.55 14.29
CA PRO A 9 19.17 -8.79 15.06
C PRO A 9 17.71 -9.12 14.70
N LEU A 10 17.45 -9.72 13.54
CA LEU A 10 16.12 -10.14 13.09
C LEU A 10 15.58 -11.34 13.88
N LEU A 11 16.44 -12.14 14.52
CA LEU A 11 16.02 -13.32 15.28
C LEU A 11 15.57 -12.98 16.72
N ASP A 12 16.04 -11.86 17.28
CA ASP A 12 15.67 -11.37 18.61
C ASP A 12 15.49 -9.85 18.59
N LEU A 13 14.39 -9.39 17.98
CA LEU A 13 14.05 -7.98 17.93
C LEU A 13 13.60 -7.50 19.32
N ARG A 14 14.32 -6.51 19.86
CA ARG A 14 13.97 -5.81 21.10
C ARG A 14 13.72 -4.35 20.82
N PHE A 15 12.94 -3.69 21.67
CA PHE A 15 12.77 -2.24 21.60
C PHE A 15 13.91 -1.53 22.36
N PRO A 16 14.55 -0.48 21.81
CA PRO A 16 14.33 0.10 20.49
C PRO A 16 14.81 -0.79 19.34
N LEU A 17 14.10 -0.76 18.21
CA LEU A 17 14.41 -1.60 17.05
C LEU A 17 15.79 -1.22 16.45
N PRO A 18 16.65 -2.20 16.13
CA PRO A 18 18.02 -1.96 15.70
C PRO A 18 18.12 -1.73 14.18
N PHE A 19 17.39 -0.74 13.64
CA PHE A 19 17.34 -0.46 12.20
C PHE A 19 18.71 -0.23 11.56
N ASP A 20 19.62 0.38 12.30
CA ASP A 20 21.00 0.68 11.90
C ASP A 20 21.90 -0.57 11.78
N ARG A 21 21.47 -1.71 12.36
CA ARG A 21 22.25 -2.97 12.40
C ARG A 21 21.71 -4.06 11.49
N VAL A 22 20.50 -3.93 10.95
CA VAL A 22 19.98 -4.90 9.98
C VAL A 22 20.77 -4.77 8.67
N ARG A 23 21.31 -5.89 8.17
CA ARG A 23 22.03 -5.95 6.89
C ARG A 23 21.33 -6.90 5.93
N ALA A 24 21.51 -6.69 4.63
CA ALA A 24 20.93 -7.54 3.59
C ALA A 24 21.31 -9.02 3.74
N GLU A 25 22.55 -9.31 4.15
CA GLU A 25 23.07 -10.66 4.40
C GLU A 25 22.36 -11.40 5.54
N ASP A 26 21.78 -10.67 6.50
CA ASP A 26 21.03 -11.24 7.61
C ASP A 26 19.63 -11.69 7.21
N VAL A 27 19.04 -11.05 6.20
CA VAL A 27 17.60 -11.16 5.88
C VAL A 27 17.22 -12.59 5.52
N GLN A 28 17.85 -13.14 4.48
CA GLN A 28 17.51 -14.48 4.00
C GLN A 28 17.68 -15.58 5.06
N PRO A 29 18.84 -15.75 5.71
CA PRO A 29 19.01 -16.81 6.71
C PRO A 29 18.09 -16.63 7.92
N SER A 30 17.82 -15.39 8.35
CA SER A 30 16.95 -15.14 9.49
C SER A 30 15.50 -15.47 9.18
N ILE A 31 14.98 -15.00 8.04
CA ILE A 31 13.59 -15.24 7.66
C ILE A 31 13.34 -16.74 7.40
N GLN A 32 14.28 -17.45 6.76
CA GLN A 32 14.15 -18.90 6.57
C GLN A 32 14.09 -19.65 7.91
N ARG A 33 14.97 -19.30 8.86
CA ARG A 33 14.94 -19.88 10.21
C ARG A 33 13.63 -19.60 10.94
N LEU A 34 13.10 -18.39 10.83
CA LEU A 34 11.83 -18.01 11.45
C LEU A 34 10.63 -18.74 10.81
N ILE A 35 10.65 -18.97 9.49
CA ILE A 35 9.66 -19.80 8.80
C ILE A 35 9.72 -21.26 9.28
N GLU A 36 10.92 -21.82 9.46
CA GLU A 36 11.11 -23.17 9.99
C GLU A 36 10.56 -23.30 11.42
N GLN A 37 10.86 -22.32 12.29
CA GLN A 37 10.33 -22.28 13.66
C GLN A 37 8.80 -22.18 13.68
N ALA A 38 8.23 -21.28 12.90
CA ALA A 38 6.78 -21.11 12.80
C ALA A 38 6.09 -22.35 12.20
N SER A 39 6.74 -23.04 11.26
CA SER A 39 6.26 -24.30 10.68
C SER A 39 6.28 -25.43 11.71
N ALA A 40 7.32 -25.54 12.52
CA ALA A 40 7.39 -26.52 13.59
C ALA A 40 6.30 -26.29 14.66
N GLU A 41 6.00 -25.02 14.98
CA GLU A 41 4.90 -24.67 15.89
C GLU A 41 3.53 -24.99 15.29
N ARG A 42 3.29 -24.65 14.01
CA ARG A 42 2.09 -25.05 13.28
C ARG A 42 1.85 -26.55 13.36
N ASP A 43 2.90 -27.34 13.15
CA ASP A 43 2.81 -28.81 13.17
C ASP A 43 2.55 -29.33 14.60
N ARG A 44 3.12 -28.69 15.63
CA ARG A 44 2.83 -28.99 17.03
C ARG A 44 1.36 -28.71 17.38
N ILE A 45 0.79 -27.60 16.91
CA ILE A 45 -0.64 -27.26 17.12
C ILE A 45 -1.53 -28.28 16.36
N ALA A 46 -1.16 -28.63 15.13
CA ALA A 46 -1.89 -29.54 14.26
C ALA A 46 -1.88 -31.00 14.73
N ALA A 47 -0.92 -31.39 15.57
CA ALA A 47 -0.83 -32.72 16.15
C ALA A 47 -2.13 -33.08 16.89
N SER A 48 -2.50 -34.36 16.84
CA SER A 48 -3.70 -34.85 17.54
C SER A 48 -3.51 -34.77 19.05
N LYS A 49 -4.53 -34.31 19.77
CA LYS A 49 -4.54 -34.23 21.23
C LYS A 49 -5.87 -34.79 21.77
N PRO A 50 -5.87 -35.47 22.93
CA PRO A 50 -7.10 -35.98 23.54
C PRO A 50 -8.14 -34.88 23.85
N GLN A 51 -7.66 -33.70 24.24
CA GLN A 51 -8.49 -32.54 24.54
C GLN A 51 -7.81 -31.27 24.02
N ARG A 52 -8.60 -30.37 23.42
CA ARG A 52 -8.16 -29.04 22.98
C ARG A 52 -8.47 -28.00 24.03
N SER A 53 -7.58 -27.01 24.19
CA SER A 53 -7.75 -25.84 25.05
C SER A 53 -7.49 -24.54 24.28
N TRP A 54 -7.87 -23.40 24.85
CA TRP A 54 -7.55 -22.08 24.28
C TRP A 54 -6.05 -21.90 24.03
N THR A 55 -5.24 -22.20 25.06
CA THR A 55 -3.79 -21.97 25.04
C THR A 55 -3.09 -22.82 23.98
N ASP A 56 -3.48 -24.08 23.85
CA ASP A 56 -2.85 -25.03 22.92
C ASP A 56 -3.34 -24.90 21.47
N THR A 57 -4.30 -24.01 21.21
CA THR A 57 -4.88 -23.82 19.88
C THR A 57 -4.82 -22.37 19.43
N LEU A 58 -5.75 -21.52 19.87
CA LEU A 58 -5.88 -20.16 19.39
C LEU A 58 -4.77 -19.23 19.89
N GLU A 59 -4.35 -19.35 21.14
CA GLU A 59 -3.23 -18.56 21.66
C GLU A 59 -1.90 -18.98 21.02
N ALA A 60 -1.64 -20.29 20.94
CA ALA A 60 -0.47 -20.80 20.23
C ALA A 60 -0.46 -20.40 18.74
N LEU A 61 -1.62 -20.42 18.07
CA LEU A 61 -1.77 -19.97 16.68
C LEU A 61 -1.45 -18.48 16.51
N ASP A 62 -1.84 -17.63 17.46
CA ASP A 62 -1.56 -16.19 17.42
C ASP A 62 -0.05 -15.90 17.62
N HIS A 63 0.59 -16.64 18.53
CA HIS A 63 2.02 -16.45 18.81
C HIS A 63 2.96 -17.12 17.81
N MET A 64 2.53 -18.15 17.07
CA MET A 64 3.44 -18.94 16.24
C MET A 64 4.14 -18.13 15.14
N THR A 65 3.50 -17.07 14.63
CA THR A 65 4.04 -16.22 13.56
C THR A 65 4.66 -14.94 14.07
N GLU A 66 4.48 -14.57 15.34
CA GLU A 66 4.89 -13.27 15.87
C GLU A 66 6.38 -12.95 15.60
N PRO A 67 7.36 -13.86 15.84
CA PRO A 67 8.75 -13.58 15.52
C PRO A 67 9.00 -13.30 14.03
N LEU A 68 8.35 -14.07 13.15
CA LEU A 68 8.43 -13.89 11.70
C LEU A 68 7.79 -12.57 11.25
N ASP A 69 6.60 -12.25 11.78
CA ASP A 69 5.87 -11.01 11.49
C ASP A 69 6.71 -9.78 11.86
N ARG A 70 7.34 -9.80 13.04
CA ARG A 70 8.20 -8.71 13.50
C ARG A 70 9.44 -8.53 12.63
N ALA A 71 10.10 -9.61 12.24
CA ALA A 71 11.26 -9.56 11.35
C ALA A 71 10.90 -9.05 9.96
N LEU A 72 9.83 -9.59 9.36
CA LEU A 72 9.34 -9.14 8.05
C LEU A 72 8.91 -7.67 8.07
N ALA A 73 8.29 -7.20 9.16
CA ALA A 73 7.92 -5.79 9.29
C ALA A 73 9.14 -4.87 9.21
N VAL A 74 10.25 -5.21 9.87
CA VAL A 74 11.51 -4.44 9.80
C VAL A 74 12.10 -4.48 8.39
N VAL A 75 12.17 -5.65 7.76
CA VAL A 75 12.73 -5.80 6.41
C VAL A 75 11.90 -5.05 5.36
N ARG A 76 10.57 -5.22 5.37
CA ARG A 76 9.64 -4.51 4.47
C ARG A 76 9.69 -3.00 4.69
N HIS A 77 9.82 -2.56 5.94
CA HIS A 77 9.97 -1.15 6.23
C HIS A 77 11.25 -0.59 5.59
N LEU A 78 12.41 -1.20 5.85
CA LEU A 78 13.68 -0.79 5.26
C LEU A 78 13.67 -0.84 3.73
N GLU A 79 13.04 -1.85 3.12
CA GLU A 79 12.84 -1.90 1.67
C GLU A 79 11.98 -0.74 1.16
N SER A 80 10.99 -0.30 1.94
CA SER A 80 10.14 0.82 1.55
C SER A 80 10.81 2.18 1.67
N VAL A 81 11.74 2.39 2.62
CA VAL A 81 12.22 3.74 2.99
C VAL A 81 13.73 3.95 2.92
N ALA A 82 14.52 2.88 2.88
CA ALA A 82 15.99 2.92 2.90
C ALA A 82 16.59 1.77 2.06
N THR A 83 15.99 1.48 0.91
CA THR A 83 16.39 0.36 0.04
C THR A 83 17.67 0.64 -0.73
N TYR A 84 18.39 -0.44 -1.00
CA TYR A 84 19.59 -0.49 -1.82
C TYR A 84 19.67 -1.86 -2.53
N PRO A 85 20.47 -2.03 -3.59
CA PRO A 85 20.40 -3.19 -4.48
C PRO A 85 20.45 -4.54 -3.76
N GLU A 86 21.33 -4.69 -2.78
CA GLU A 86 21.53 -5.91 -2.01
C GLU A 86 20.34 -6.20 -1.09
N LEU A 87 19.79 -5.18 -0.40
CA LEU A 87 18.60 -5.36 0.44
C LEU A 87 17.37 -5.70 -0.41
N ARG A 88 17.22 -5.07 -1.57
CA ARG A 88 16.15 -5.40 -2.52
C ARG A 88 16.26 -6.84 -3.02
N SER A 89 17.47 -7.29 -3.33
CA SER A 89 17.73 -8.68 -3.73
C SER A 89 17.33 -9.66 -2.61
N ALA A 90 17.76 -9.38 -1.37
CA ALA A 90 17.44 -10.21 -0.22
C ALA A 90 15.94 -10.23 0.08
N TYR A 91 15.25 -9.09 0.01
CA TYR A 91 13.79 -8.99 0.13
C TYR A 91 13.08 -9.84 -0.93
N ASN A 92 13.47 -9.71 -2.20
CA ASN A 92 12.88 -10.47 -3.30
C ASN A 92 13.10 -11.99 -3.16
N ALA A 93 14.17 -12.42 -2.47
CA ALA A 93 14.44 -13.82 -2.18
C ALA A 93 13.54 -14.39 -1.05
N VAL A 94 13.14 -13.57 -0.07
CA VAL A 94 12.38 -14.05 1.11
C VAL A 94 10.87 -13.81 1.02
N GLU A 95 10.43 -12.76 0.34
CA GLU A 95 9.00 -12.40 0.27
C GLU A 95 8.13 -13.54 -0.33
N PRO A 96 8.57 -14.26 -1.39
CA PRO A 96 7.85 -15.43 -1.87
C PRO A 96 7.77 -16.57 -0.85
N LEU A 97 8.86 -16.83 -0.11
CA LEU A 97 8.91 -17.89 0.92
C LEU A 97 7.95 -17.58 2.07
N ALA A 98 7.94 -16.34 2.55
CA ALA A 98 7.00 -15.90 3.57
C ALA A 98 5.56 -16.02 3.06
N SER A 99 5.28 -15.54 1.84
CA SER A 99 3.95 -15.62 1.23
C SER A 99 3.45 -17.06 1.11
N GLU A 100 4.31 -17.99 0.70
CA GLU A 100 4.01 -19.43 0.65
C GLU A 100 3.68 -19.98 2.04
N PHE A 101 4.49 -19.65 3.05
CA PHE A 101 4.25 -20.07 4.43
C PHE A 101 2.88 -19.58 4.93
N TYR A 102 2.57 -18.28 4.83
CA TYR A 102 1.28 -17.75 5.30
C TYR A 102 0.08 -18.33 4.54
N SER A 103 0.21 -18.55 3.23
CA SER A 103 -0.84 -19.16 2.41
C SER A 103 -1.06 -20.63 2.76
N SER A 104 -0.02 -21.33 3.25
CA SER A 104 -0.11 -22.72 3.70
C SER A 104 -0.91 -22.89 5.01
N ILE A 105 -0.93 -21.88 5.88
CA ILE A 105 -1.58 -21.94 7.21
C ILE A 105 -3.05 -22.38 7.12
N PRO A 106 -3.94 -21.67 6.38
CA PRO A 106 -5.34 -22.06 6.28
C PRO A 106 -5.55 -23.37 5.52
N LEU A 107 -4.62 -23.75 4.64
CA LEU A 107 -4.70 -24.98 3.85
C LEU A 107 -4.27 -26.22 4.64
N HIS A 108 -3.51 -26.04 5.73
CA HIS A 108 -2.98 -27.13 6.55
C HIS A 108 -4.09 -27.91 7.27
N GLU A 109 -4.36 -29.13 6.81
CA GLU A 109 -5.51 -29.93 7.24
C GLU A 109 -5.50 -30.23 8.74
N GLY A 110 -4.34 -30.61 9.29
CA GLY A 110 -4.22 -30.90 10.72
C GLY A 110 -4.50 -29.68 11.60
N LEU A 111 -4.13 -28.49 11.11
CA LEU A 111 -4.36 -27.23 11.84
C LEU A 111 -5.84 -26.86 11.78
N TRP A 112 -6.46 -26.95 10.60
CA TRP A 112 -7.88 -26.69 10.46
C TRP A 112 -8.72 -27.65 11.32
N ARG A 113 -8.35 -28.93 11.34
CA ARG A 113 -8.95 -29.92 12.24
C ARG A 113 -8.81 -29.50 13.70
N ALA A 114 -7.63 -29.12 14.16
CA ALA A 114 -7.40 -28.69 15.55
C ALA A 114 -8.29 -27.50 15.95
N ILE A 115 -8.45 -26.51 15.07
CA ILE A 115 -9.32 -25.35 15.30
C ILE A 115 -10.80 -25.77 15.37
N ARG A 116 -11.27 -26.66 14.48
CA ARG A 116 -12.65 -27.18 14.52
C ARG A 116 -12.93 -28.02 15.77
N GLU A 117 -11.97 -28.84 16.19
CA GLU A 117 -12.05 -29.62 17.43
C GLU A 117 -12.16 -28.70 18.65
N PHE A 118 -11.34 -27.63 18.73
CA PHE A 118 -11.45 -26.64 19.79
C PHE A 118 -12.79 -25.89 19.74
N ALA A 119 -13.22 -25.42 18.57
CA ALA A 119 -14.49 -24.71 18.43
C ALA A 119 -15.70 -25.53 18.89
N SER A 120 -15.61 -26.86 18.79
CA SER A 120 -16.66 -27.79 19.19
C SER A 120 -16.47 -28.41 20.57
N CYS A 121 -15.40 -28.10 21.31
CA CYS A 121 -15.24 -28.55 22.69
C CYS A 121 -16.06 -27.66 23.67
N GLU A 122 -16.13 -28.06 24.94
CA GLU A 122 -16.85 -27.30 25.98
C GLU A 122 -16.30 -25.87 26.14
N GLU A 123 -14.97 -25.73 26.24
CA GLU A 123 -14.30 -24.43 26.40
C GLU A 123 -14.57 -23.52 25.19
N GLY A 124 -14.43 -24.04 23.96
CA GLY A 124 -14.68 -23.28 22.74
C GLY A 124 -16.13 -22.77 22.64
N ARG A 125 -17.11 -23.60 23.01
CA ARG A 125 -18.52 -23.20 23.06
C ARG A 125 -18.83 -22.17 24.16
N ALA A 126 -18.07 -22.19 25.25
CA ALA A 126 -18.23 -21.28 26.38
C ALA A 126 -17.56 -19.90 26.18
N LEU A 127 -16.75 -19.73 25.12
CA LEU A 127 -16.10 -18.45 24.83
C LEU A 127 -17.10 -17.30 24.65
N SER A 128 -16.76 -16.14 25.22
CA SER A 128 -17.53 -14.89 25.10
C SER A 128 -16.62 -13.70 24.73
N GLY A 129 -17.23 -12.56 24.44
CA GLY A 129 -16.51 -11.30 24.18
C GLY A 129 -15.44 -11.40 23.09
N VAL A 130 -14.25 -10.89 23.39
CA VAL A 130 -13.11 -10.81 22.46
C VAL A 130 -12.59 -12.19 22.03
N ARG A 131 -12.59 -13.18 22.93
CA ARG A 131 -12.12 -14.54 22.61
C ARG A 131 -13.05 -15.25 21.63
N ARG A 132 -14.37 -15.11 21.81
CA ARG A 132 -15.36 -15.63 20.85
C ARG A 132 -15.20 -14.99 19.48
N ARG A 133 -15.03 -13.66 19.46
CA ARG A 133 -14.79 -12.91 18.22
C ARG A 133 -13.52 -13.40 17.52
N PHE A 134 -12.43 -13.62 18.25
CA PHE A 134 -11.19 -14.15 17.69
C PHE A 134 -11.42 -15.51 17.05
N LEU A 135 -12.03 -16.47 17.75
CA LEU A 135 -12.37 -17.78 17.19
C LEU A 135 -13.19 -17.66 15.90
N THR A 136 -14.28 -16.88 15.91
CA THR A 136 -15.13 -16.68 14.73
C THR A 136 -14.33 -16.11 13.56
N LYS A 137 -13.54 -15.06 13.77
CA LYS A 137 -12.72 -14.43 12.73
C LYS A 137 -11.66 -15.39 12.18
N THR A 138 -11.02 -16.17 13.04
CA THR A 138 -10.04 -17.18 12.62
C THR A 138 -10.72 -18.24 11.75
N MET A 139 -11.84 -18.81 12.19
CA MET A 139 -12.56 -19.81 11.40
C MET A 139 -13.03 -19.27 10.05
N ASP A 140 -13.61 -18.07 10.01
CA ASP A 140 -14.08 -17.45 8.78
C ASP A 140 -12.93 -17.10 7.83
N SER A 141 -11.77 -16.70 8.38
CA SER A 141 -10.54 -16.51 7.60
C SER A 141 -10.06 -17.83 6.97
N PHE A 142 -9.99 -18.91 7.75
CA PHE A 142 -9.60 -20.23 7.26
C PHE A 142 -10.51 -20.70 6.11
N ARG A 143 -11.83 -20.60 6.28
CA ARG A 143 -12.80 -20.98 5.23
C ARG A 143 -12.64 -20.16 3.96
N ARG A 144 -12.52 -18.83 4.09
CA ARG A 144 -12.30 -17.93 2.94
C ARG A 144 -11.01 -18.24 2.19
N HIS A 145 -10.01 -18.79 2.87
CA HIS A 145 -8.75 -19.21 2.26
C HIS A 145 -8.72 -20.72 1.96
N GLY A 146 -9.88 -21.35 1.81
CA GLY A 146 -9.99 -22.69 1.24
C GLY A 146 -9.73 -23.84 2.21
N ALA A 147 -9.78 -23.62 3.52
CA ALA A 147 -9.58 -24.68 4.51
C ALA A 147 -10.57 -25.86 4.36
N ASP A 148 -11.80 -25.57 3.92
CA ASP A 148 -12.88 -26.55 3.69
C ASP A 148 -12.84 -27.20 2.29
N LEU A 149 -11.90 -26.81 1.42
CA LEU A 149 -11.73 -27.45 0.12
C LEU A 149 -11.15 -28.86 0.25
N ASP A 150 -11.45 -29.72 -0.72
CA ASP A 150 -10.74 -30.99 -0.89
C ASP A 150 -9.30 -30.78 -1.40
N ALA A 151 -8.52 -31.86 -1.49
CA ALA A 151 -7.12 -31.78 -1.90
C ALA A 151 -6.96 -31.14 -3.29
N GLU A 152 -7.85 -31.44 -4.23
CA GLU A 152 -7.82 -30.85 -5.57
C GLU A 152 -8.14 -29.35 -5.54
N GLY A 153 -9.17 -28.94 -4.80
CA GLY A 153 -9.54 -27.55 -4.60
C GLY A 153 -8.42 -26.75 -3.95
N LYS A 154 -7.76 -27.28 -2.92
CA LYS A 154 -6.60 -26.65 -2.28
C LYS A 154 -5.44 -26.45 -3.25
N ALA A 155 -5.11 -27.48 -4.05
CA ALA A 155 -4.05 -27.38 -5.06
C ALA A 155 -4.36 -26.32 -6.13
N ARG A 156 -5.62 -26.27 -6.60
CA ARG A 156 -6.09 -25.23 -7.54
C ARG A 156 -6.01 -23.83 -6.94
N LEU A 157 -6.40 -23.67 -5.67
CA LEU A 157 -6.34 -22.38 -4.98
C LEU A 157 -4.89 -21.89 -4.84
N ALA A 158 -3.99 -22.77 -4.40
CA ALA A 158 -2.56 -22.45 -4.26
C ALA A 158 -1.94 -21.99 -5.59
N ALA A 159 -2.22 -22.70 -6.70
CA ALA A 159 -1.74 -22.32 -8.02
C ALA A 159 -2.25 -20.93 -8.46
N ILE A 160 -3.53 -20.63 -8.18
CA ILE A 160 -4.11 -19.30 -8.46
C ILE A 160 -3.41 -18.21 -7.65
N GLU A 161 -3.10 -18.46 -6.38
CA GLU A 161 -2.45 -17.48 -5.50
C GLU A 161 -1.02 -17.17 -5.93
N VAL A 162 -0.24 -18.19 -6.32
CA VAL A 162 1.12 -18.02 -6.86
C VAL A 162 1.10 -17.16 -8.12
N GLU A 163 0.19 -17.46 -9.05
CA GLU A 163 0.08 -16.69 -10.29
C GLU A 163 -0.39 -15.25 -10.03
N LEU A 164 -1.39 -15.06 -9.16
CA LEU A 164 -1.85 -13.72 -8.76
C LEU A 164 -0.72 -12.89 -8.15
N SER A 165 0.04 -13.45 -7.22
CA SER A 165 1.17 -12.77 -6.57
C SER A 165 2.18 -12.28 -7.62
N THR A 166 2.62 -13.20 -8.50
CA THR A 166 3.56 -12.90 -9.59
C THR A 166 3.06 -11.76 -10.49
N LEU A 167 1.80 -11.84 -10.93
CA LEU A 167 1.21 -10.83 -11.82
C LEU A 167 1.04 -9.47 -11.13
N THR A 168 0.64 -9.44 -9.87
CA THR A 168 0.47 -8.18 -9.13
C THR A 168 1.81 -7.50 -8.82
N THR A 169 2.86 -8.28 -8.54
CA THR A 169 4.22 -7.74 -8.37
C THR A 169 4.71 -7.13 -9.67
N ARG A 170 4.56 -7.84 -10.80
CA ARG A 170 4.95 -7.33 -12.11
C ARG A 170 4.15 -6.09 -12.52
N PHE A 171 2.86 -6.05 -12.22
CA PHE A 171 2.03 -4.86 -12.44
C PHE A 171 2.60 -3.63 -11.73
N SER A 172 2.95 -3.75 -10.45
CA SER A 172 3.48 -2.66 -9.64
C SER A 172 4.87 -2.20 -10.13
N GLN A 173 5.75 -3.14 -10.48
CA GLN A 173 7.07 -2.85 -11.05
C GLN A 173 6.95 -2.09 -12.37
N ASN A 174 6.08 -2.54 -13.28
CA ASN A 174 5.82 -1.86 -14.55
C ASN A 174 5.33 -0.41 -14.35
N VAL A 175 4.46 -0.14 -13.37
CA VAL A 175 4.01 1.23 -13.07
C VAL A 175 5.16 2.09 -12.55
N LEU A 176 5.99 1.56 -11.66
CA LEU A 176 7.14 2.27 -11.11
C LEU A 176 8.14 2.62 -12.21
N ASP A 177 8.52 1.64 -13.02
CA ASP A 177 9.49 1.84 -14.10
C ASP A 177 8.98 2.80 -15.16
N ALA A 178 7.71 2.67 -15.58
CA ALA A 178 7.10 3.62 -16.52
C ALA A 178 7.00 5.04 -15.95
N THR A 179 6.82 5.20 -14.63
CA THR A 179 6.83 6.51 -13.97
C THR A 179 8.24 7.10 -13.93
N ASN A 180 9.25 6.27 -13.66
CA ASN A 180 10.66 6.70 -13.54
C ASN A 180 11.33 6.98 -14.89
N ALA A 181 10.88 6.32 -15.96
CA ALA A 181 11.43 6.46 -17.30
C ALA A 181 11.09 7.80 -17.98
N PHE A 182 10.03 8.47 -17.53
CA PHE A 182 9.65 9.76 -18.08
C PHE A 182 10.49 10.89 -17.48
N GLU A 183 11.08 11.70 -18.37
CA GLU A 183 11.76 12.94 -18.01
C GLU A 183 11.37 14.05 -18.99
N LEU A 184 10.91 15.17 -18.46
CA LEU A 184 10.73 16.40 -19.21
C LEU A 184 11.79 17.40 -18.76
N VAL A 185 12.69 17.78 -19.67
CA VAL A 185 13.74 18.78 -19.38
C VAL A 185 13.44 20.04 -20.16
N LEU A 186 13.07 21.10 -19.45
CA LEU A 186 12.87 22.43 -20.02
C LEU A 186 14.18 23.22 -19.90
N ARG A 187 14.57 23.91 -20.97
CA ARG A 187 15.84 24.65 -21.04
C ARG A 187 15.66 26.15 -21.28
N ASP A 188 14.49 26.56 -21.75
CA ASP A 188 14.12 27.97 -21.88
C ASP A 188 13.23 28.34 -20.69
N GLU A 189 13.62 29.39 -19.97
CA GLU A 189 12.87 29.92 -18.82
C GLU A 189 11.45 30.36 -19.21
N ARG A 190 11.23 30.77 -20.46
CA ARG A 190 9.89 31.11 -20.98
C ARG A 190 8.91 29.94 -20.94
N GLN A 191 9.42 28.71 -21.01
CA GLN A 191 8.60 27.49 -20.92
C GLN A 191 8.10 27.24 -19.50
N LEU A 192 8.54 28.01 -18.49
CA LEU A 192 8.14 27.85 -17.09
C LEU A 192 6.99 28.79 -16.69
N ALA A 193 6.44 29.54 -17.65
CA ALA A 193 5.38 30.51 -17.38
C ALA A 193 4.21 29.88 -16.61
N GLY A 194 3.76 30.58 -15.57
CA GLY A 194 2.68 30.17 -14.69
C GLY A 194 3.11 29.32 -13.49
N LEU A 195 4.24 28.61 -13.56
CA LEU A 195 4.71 27.77 -12.45
C LEU A 195 5.09 28.60 -11.20
N PRO A 196 4.78 28.12 -9.99
CA PRO A 196 5.20 28.80 -8.78
C PRO A 196 6.70 28.67 -8.54
N PRO A 197 7.33 29.64 -7.84
CA PRO A 197 8.78 29.62 -7.57
C PRO A 197 9.26 28.34 -6.86
N SER A 198 8.41 27.77 -6.00
CA SER A 198 8.69 26.52 -5.29
C SER A 198 8.84 25.33 -6.24
N ALA A 199 7.96 25.21 -7.25
CA ALA A 199 8.03 24.17 -8.27
C ALA A 199 9.25 24.35 -9.19
N ILE A 200 9.56 25.61 -9.58
CA ILE A 200 10.75 25.94 -10.37
C ILE A 200 12.03 25.55 -9.61
N ALA A 201 12.13 25.90 -8.32
CA ALA A 201 13.28 25.54 -7.49
C ALA A 201 13.43 24.01 -7.35
N ALA A 202 12.33 23.29 -7.11
CA ALA A 202 12.33 21.83 -7.02
C ALA A 202 12.75 21.16 -8.34
N ALA A 203 12.27 21.65 -9.48
CA ALA A 203 12.65 21.12 -10.80
C ALA A 203 14.13 21.38 -11.13
N ARG A 204 14.67 22.54 -10.70
CA ARG A 204 16.09 22.86 -10.84
C ARG A 204 16.96 21.95 -9.98
N GLN A 205 16.55 21.70 -8.73
CA GLN A 205 17.22 20.75 -7.83
C GLN A 205 17.20 19.33 -8.42
N SER A 206 16.05 18.92 -8.98
CA SER A 206 15.90 17.61 -9.64
C SER A 206 16.84 17.46 -10.84
N ALA A 207 17.00 18.51 -11.65
CA ALA A 207 17.94 18.51 -12.77
C ALA A 207 19.40 18.39 -12.29
N ALA A 208 19.77 19.17 -11.27
CA ALA A 208 21.12 19.15 -10.69
C ALA A 208 21.49 17.77 -10.12
N GLN A 209 20.56 17.09 -9.43
CA GLN A 209 20.76 15.73 -8.91
C GLN A 209 21.01 14.69 -10.02
N LYS A 210 20.56 14.97 -11.25
CA LYS A 210 20.77 14.12 -12.43
C LYS A 210 21.90 14.60 -13.33
N GLY A 211 22.62 15.66 -12.94
CA GLY A 211 23.68 16.25 -13.76
C GLY A 211 23.17 16.86 -15.07
N LEU A 212 21.92 17.32 -15.10
CA LEU A 212 21.27 17.93 -16.26
C LEU A 212 21.17 19.45 -16.08
N ASP A 213 21.37 20.20 -17.16
CA ASP A 213 21.07 21.63 -17.18
C ASP A 213 19.57 21.88 -17.40
N GLY A 214 19.06 22.96 -16.81
CA GLY A 214 17.67 23.39 -16.94
C GLY A 214 16.78 22.92 -15.78
N TRP A 215 15.52 22.61 -16.09
CA TRP A 215 14.51 22.20 -15.12
C TRP A 215 13.94 20.85 -15.49
N ARG A 216 14.10 19.87 -14.60
CA ARG A 216 13.66 18.50 -14.81
C ARG A 216 12.34 18.27 -14.06
N PHE A 217 11.32 17.89 -14.83
CA PHE A 217 10.03 17.45 -14.35
C PHE A 217 9.82 15.97 -14.64
N THR A 218 8.96 15.34 -13.85
CA THR A 218 8.74 13.90 -13.84
C THR A 218 7.26 13.58 -13.61
N LEU A 219 6.90 12.30 -13.61
CA LEU A 219 5.53 11.86 -13.34
C LEU A 219 5.26 11.60 -11.85
N GLN A 220 6.21 11.85 -10.94
CA GLN A 220 5.92 11.81 -9.51
C GLN A 220 4.96 12.95 -9.14
N ALA A 221 4.04 12.68 -8.20
CA ALA A 221 2.90 13.54 -7.90
C ALA A 221 3.25 15.03 -7.69
N PRO A 222 4.30 15.42 -6.94
CA PRO A 222 4.63 16.83 -6.76
C PRO A 222 4.96 17.54 -8.08
N SER A 223 5.65 16.87 -9.01
CA SER A 223 6.03 17.44 -10.31
C SER A 223 4.84 17.47 -11.26
N TYR A 224 4.10 16.35 -11.35
CA TYR A 224 2.91 16.24 -12.18
C TYR A 224 1.83 17.27 -11.78
N THR A 225 1.49 17.35 -10.50
CA THR A 225 0.48 18.29 -10.00
C THR A 225 0.89 19.74 -10.30
N ALA A 226 2.15 20.11 -10.06
CA ALA A 226 2.61 21.48 -10.36
C ALA A 226 2.44 21.85 -11.84
N LEU A 227 2.80 20.94 -12.75
CA LEU A 227 2.62 21.16 -14.19
C LEU A 227 1.15 21.26 -14.58
N MET A 228 0.30 20.34 -14.11
CA MET A 228 -1.11 20.31 -14.50
C MET A 228 -1.93 21.48 -13.93
N THR A 229 -1.54 21.99 -12.76
CA THR A 229 -2.24 23.06 -12.07
C THR A 229 -1.79 24.45 -12.52
N TYR A 230 -0.49 24.67 -12.76
CA TYR A 230 0.05 26.03 -12.86
C TYR A 230 0.69 26.37 -14.22
N LEU A 231 1.21 25.39 -14.97
CA LEU A 231 1.94 25.67 -16.20
C LEU A 231 1.02 26.27 -17.26
N ASP A 232 1.36 27.41 -17.84
CA ASP A 232 0.52 28.08 -18.84
C ASP A 232 0.53 27.38 -20.21
N ASP A 233 1.62 26.71 -20.58
CA ASP A 233 1.77 26.01 -21.87
C ASP A 233 0.86 24.76 -21.97
N GLU A 234 -0.22 24.87 -22.76
CA GLU A 234 -1.21 23.82 -22.98
C GLU A 234 -0.61 22.58 -23.66
N ALA A 235 0.37 22.74 -24.57
CA ALA A 235 0.96 21.62 -25.28
C ALA A 235 1.82 20.77 -24.33
N ILE A 236 2.60 21.41 -23.45
CA ILE A 236 3.36 20.69 -22.43
C ILE A 236 2.40 19.99 -21.44
N ARG A 237 1.33 20.66 -20.97
CA ARG A 237 0.33 20.02 -20.09
C ARG A 237 -0.29 18.80 -20.76
N ARG A 238 -0.65 18.89 -22.05
CA ARG A 238 -1.18 17.76 -22.83
C ARG A 238 -0.20 16.60 -22.88
N ASP A 239 1.05 16.86 -23.25
CA ASP A 239 2.06 15.81 -23.43
C ASP A 239 2.37 15.11 -22.09
N VAL A 240 2.44 15.87 -20.99
CA VAL A 240 2.60 15.35 -19.62
C VAL A 240 1.37 14.55 -19.17
N TRP A 241 0.16 15.04 -19.43
CA TRP A 241 -1.09 14.33 -19.13
C TRP A 241 -1.17 13.01 -19.89
N GLN A 242 -0.82 13.00 -21.18
CA GLN A 242 -0.79 11.79 -21.99
C GLN A 242 0.24 10.79 -21.44
N ALA A 243 1.46 11.24 -21.15
CA ALA A 243 2.48 10.39 -20.54
C ALA A 243 1.99 9.78 -19.21
N TYR A 244 1.36 10.57 -18.34
CA TYR A 244 0.81 10.11 -17.06
C TYR A 244 -0.30 9.06 -17.21
N ASN A 245 -1.23 9.27 -18.14
CA ASN A 245 -2.41 8.40 -18.34
C ASN A 245 -2.12 7.17 -19.21
N THR A 246 -0.96 7.14 -19.87
CA THR A 246 -0.50 5.97 -20.66
C THR A 246 0.61 5.19 -19.97
N ARG A 247 0.93 5.53 -18.71
CA ARG A 247 1.90 4.78 -17.91
C ARG A 247 1.53 3.32 -17.85
N ALA A 248 2.53 2.49 -18.10
CA ALA A 248 2.43 1.05 -18.13
C ALA A 248 1.33 0.50 -19.07
N ALA A 249 0.92 1.25 -20.09
CA ALA A 249 -0.13 0.83 -21.03
C ALA A 249 0.43 0.13 -22.28
N ARG A 250 1.74 0.21 -22.53
CA ARG A 250 2.42 -0.26 -23.74
C ARG A 250 3.79 -0.83 -23.42
N ALA A 251 4.37 -1.58 -24.35
CA ALA A 251 5.74 -2.08 -24.24
C ALA A 251 6.76 -0.93 -23.98
N PRO A 252 7.82 -1.18 -23.19
CA PRO A 252 8.20 -2.46 -22.58
C PRO A 252 7.44 -2.81 -21.28
N TRP A 253 6.68 -1.87 -20.70
CA TRP A 253 5.95 -2.04 -19.44
C TRP A 253 4.44 -2.18 -19.69
N GLU A 254 3.98 -3.33 -20.18
CA GLU A 254 2.57 -3.49 -20.56
C GLU A 254 1.74 -4.17 -19.46
N ASN A 255 0.79 -3.44 -18.86
CA ASN A 255 -0.13 -3.94 -17.84
C ASN A 255 -1.51 -4.43 -18.32
N PRO A 256 -2.11 -3.96 -19.44
CA PRO A 256 -3.44 -4.43 -19.83
C PRO A 256 -3.63 -5.96 -19.89
N PRO A 257 -2.69 -6.77 -20.44
CA PRO A 257 -2.81 -8.23 -20.40
C PRO A 257 -2.74 -8.80 -18.97
N LEU A 258 -1.90 -8.22 -18.10
CA LEU A 258 -1.80 -8.62 -16.70
C LEU A 258 -3.11 -8.37 -15.96
N ILE A 259 -3.76 -7.23 -16.19
CA ILE A 259 -5.05 -6.87 -15.57
C ILE A 259 -6.11 -7.91 -15.94
N LEU A 260 -6.24 -8.26 -17.22
CA LEU A 260 -7.22 -9.25 -17.68
C LEU A 260 -7.01 -10.60 -17.00
N ARG A 261 -5.75 -11.05 -16.90
CA ARG A 261 -5.42 -12.30 -16.23
C ARG A 261 -5.69 -12.27 -14.72
N ILE A 262 -5.35 -11.16 -14.05
CA ILE A 262 -5.65 -10.95 -12.63
C ILE A 262 -7.16 -11.01 -12.37
N LEU A 263 -7.98 -10.37 -13.22
CA LEU A 263 -9.44 -10.40 -13.09
C LEU A 263 -10.00 -11.81 -13.26
N GLU A 264 -9.48 -12.56 -14.24
CA GLU A 264 -9.85 -13.95 -14.46
C GLU A 264 -9.54 -14.83 -13.24
N LEU A 265 -8.31 -14.74 -12.72
CA LEU A 265 -7.86 -15.50 -11.56
C LEU A 265 -8.65 -15.15 -10.30
N ARG A 266 -8.92 -13.86 -10.07
CA ARG A 266 -9.77 -13.38 -8.97
C ARG A 266 -11.18 -13.94 -9.05
N ARG A 267 -11.78 -14.00 -10.24
CA ARG A 267 -13.09 -14.62 -10.46
C ARG A 267 -13.05 -16.12 -10.15
N ARG A 268 -12.04 -16.84 -10.64
CA ARG A 268 -11.86 -18.28 -10.38
C ARG A 268 -11.67 -18.57 -8.88
N LYS A 269 -10.83 -17.78 -8.19
CA LYS A 269 -10.62 -17.86 -6.73
C LYS A 269 -11.93 -17.72 -5.96
N ALA A 270 -12.69 -16.66 -6.26
CA ALA A 270 -13.96 -16.40 -5.58
C ALA A 270 -14.95 -17.56 -5.74
N ALA A 271 -15.11 -18.05 -6.98
CA ALA A 271 -15.99 -19.19 -7.27
C ALA A 271 -15.56 -20.46 -6.53
N LEU A 272 -14.24 -20.73 -6.47
CA LEU A 272 -13.69 -21.90 -5.79
C LEU A 272 -14.03 -21.93 -4.30
N VAL A 273 -14.03 -20.78 -3.63
CA VAL A 273 -14.37 -20.66 -2.20
C VAL A 273 -15.82 -20.24 -1.95
N GLY A 274 -16.70 -20.43 -2.94
CA GLY A 274 -18.16 -20.33 -2.79
C GLY A 274 -18.76 -18.93 -2.92
N TYR A 275 -18.02 -17.95 -3.46
CA TYR A 275 -18.52 -16.60 -3.70
C TYR A 275 -18.88 -16.37 -5.18
N PRO A 276 -19.99 -15.67 -5.47
CA PRO A 276 -20.41 -15.42 -6.84
C PRO A 276 -19.47 -14.46 -7.59
N HIS A 277 -18.89 -13.49 -6.89
CA HIS A 277 -17.96 -12.51 -7.44
C HIS A 277 -16.80 -12.27 -6.49
N PHE A 278 -15.66 -11.82 -7.03
CA PHE A 278 -14.51 -11.44 -6.21
C PHE A 278 -14.81 -10.26 -5.27
N ALA A 279 -15.71 -9.36 -5.67
CA ALA A 279 -16.13 -8.25 -4.80
C ALA A 279 -16.85 -8.76 -3.54
N ASP A 280 -17.73 -9.77 -3.66
CA ASP A 280 -18.39 -10.37 -2.49
C ASP A 280 -17.37 -11.09 -1.59
N PHE A 281 -16.44 -11.84 -2.19
CA PHE A 281 -15.31 -12.44 -1.46
C PHE A 281 -14.48 -11.38 -0.69
N ALA A 282 -14.13 -10.27 -1.34
CA ALA A 282 -13.30 -9.22 -0.75
C ALA A 282 -14.02 -8.41 0.33
N LEU A 283 -15.34 -8.31 0.25
CA LEU A 283 -16.17 -7.55 1.18
C LEU A 283 -16.75 -8.39 2.33
N ALA A 284 -16.68 -9.72 2.26
CA ALA A 284 -17.23 -10.63 3.27
C ALA A 284 -16.71 -10.35 4.70
N ASP A 285 -15.48 -9.85 4.82
CA ASP A 285 -14.85 -9.51 6.10
C ASP A 285 -14.78 -7.99 6.36
N ARG A 286 -15.49 -7.19 5.56
CA ARG A 286 -15.55 -5.73 5.65
C ARG A 286 -16.96 -5.28 6.04
N MET A 287 -17.07 -4.06 6.57
CA MET A 287 -18.37 -3.50 7.01
C MET A 287 -19.42 -3.37 5.88
N ALA A 288 -18.99 -3.27 4.62
CA ALA A 288 -19.91 -3.24 3.49
C ALA A 288 -20.58 -4.59 3.22
N GLU A 289 -19.98 -5.71 3.67
CA GLU A 289 -20.44 -7.11 3.60
C GLU A 289 -20.68 -7.70 2.19
N SER A 290 -21.07 -6.90 1.19
CA SER A 290 -21.43 -7.37 -0.15
C SER A 290 -21.18 -6.33 -1.23
N ALA A 291 -20.99 -6.81 -2.47
CA ALA A 291 -20.81 -5.94 -3.63
C ALA A 291 -22.05 -5.07 -3.89
N ALA A 292 -23.25 -5.60 -3.63
CA ALA A 292 -24.50 -4.89 -3.83
C ALA A 292 -24.63 -3.65 -2.92
N ARG A 293 -24.33 -3.79 -1.62
CA ARG A 293 -24.37 -2.64 -0.69
C ARG A 293 -23.34 -1.58 -1.03
N ALA A 294 -22.11 -2.00 -1.34
CA ALA A 294 -21.05 -1.07 -1.75
C ALA A 294 -21.43 -0.28 -3.02
N ARG A 295 -21.99 -0.97 -4.03
CA ARG A 295 -22.46 -0.33 -5.25
C ARG A 295 -23.63 0.62 -5.00
N GLY A 296 -24.61 0.22 -4.19
CA GLY A 296 -25.76 1.07 -3.84
C GLY A 296 -25.33 2.39 -3.18
N PHE A 297 -24.36 2.33 -2.25
CA PHE A 297 -23.78 3.52 -1.63
C PHE A 297 -23.11 4.44 -2.65
N LEU A 298 -22.33 3.90 -3.59
CA LEU A 298 -21.66 4.70 -4.63
C LEU A 298 -22.66 5.31 -5.62
N GLU A 299 -23.73 4.60 -5.97
CA GLU A 299 -24.80 5.09 -6.83
C GLU A 299 -25.59 6.22 -6.16
N GLU A 300 -25.89 6.09 -4.87
CA GLU A 300 -26.52 7.15 -4.07
C GLU A 300 -25.63 8.39 -3.97
N LEU A 301 -24.33 8.20 -3.70
CA LEU A 301 -23.36 9.29 -3.66
C LEU A 301 -23.33 10.02 -5.01
N ARG A 302 -23.21 9.28 -6.12
CA ARG A 302 -23.25 9.86 -7.47
C ARG A 302 -24.53 10.64 -7.72
N HIS A 303 -25.69 10.09 -7.38
CA HIS A 303 -26.97 10.79 -7.56
C HIS A 303 -27.01 12.12 -6.79
N ARG A 304 -26.50 12.13 -5.56
CA ARG A 304 -26.50 13.34 -4.72
C ARG A 304 -25.48 14.39 -5.18
N THR A 305 -24.34 13.97 -5.75
CA THR A 305 -23.29 14.89 -6.19
C THR A 305 -23.43 15.35 -7.64
N GLN A 306 -24.19 14.63 -8.47
CA GLN A 306 -24.36 14.93 -9.90
C GLN A 306 -24.81 16.38 -10.18
N PRO A 307 -25.80 16.97 -9.50
CA PRO A 307 -26.21 18.35 -9.77
C PRO A 307 -25.13 19.38 -9.43
N HIS A 308 -24.28 19.08 -8.43
CA HIS A 308 -23.15 19.93 -8.05
C HIS A 308 -22.04 19.86 -9.10
N PHE A 309 -21.69 18.65 -9.54
CA PHE A 309 -20.74 18.43 -10.62
C PHE A 309 -21.16 19.15 -11.91
N GLU A 310 -22.42 19.01 -12.32
CA GLU A 310 -22.93 19.68 -13.53
C GLU A 310 -22.93 21.20 -13.42
N ARG A 311 -23.15 21.75 -12.22
CA ARG A 311 -23.04 23.18 -11.98
C ARG A 311 -21.59 23.64 -12.08
N GLU A 312 -20.68 22.97 -11.40
CA GLU A 312 -19.25 23.30 -11.37
C GLU A 312 -18.61 23.17 -12.76
N ASP A 313 -18.94 22.12 -13.54
CA ASP A 313 -18.47 21.99 -14.93
C ASP A 313 -18.97 23.14 -15.81
N ARG A 314 -20.25 23.54 -15.70
CA ARG A 314 -20.79 24.70 -16.44
C ARG A 314 -20.10 26.01 -16.05
N GLU A 315 -19.90 26.24 -14.75
CA GLU A 315 -19.26 27.43 -14.22
C GLU A 315 -17.79 27.51 -14.68
N LEU A 316 -17.07 26.39 -14.64
CA LEU A 316 -15.68 26.33 -15.07
C LEU A 316 -15.54 26.56 -16.58
N ARG A 317 -16.41 25.96 -17.40
CA ARG A 317 -16.44 26.23 -18.86
C ARG A 317 -16.77 27.69 -19.15
N ALA A 318 -17.74 28.27 -18.44
CA ALA A 318 -18.07 29.69 -18.58
C ALA A 318 -16.89 30.59 -18.20
N PHE A 319 -16.18 30.25 -17.13
CA PHE A 319 -14.97 30.97 -16.73
C PHE A 319 -13.90 30.89 -17.82
N ARG A 320 -13.56 29.70 -18.32
CA ARG A 320 -12.60 29.55 -19.43
C ARG A 320 -13.00 30.39 -20.65
N ARG A 321 -14.26 30.26 -21.11
CA ARG A 321 -14.78 31.05 -22.24
C ARG A 321 -14.57 32.56 -22.05
N SER A 322 -14.73 33.07 -20.83
CA SER A 322 -14.52 34.49 -20.53
C SER A 322 -13.05 34.93 -20.59
N GLN A 323 -12.09 33.99 -20.45
CA GLN A 323 -10.66 34.26 -20.40
C GLN A 323 -9.97 34.07 -21.76
N ASP A 324 -10.27 32.97 -22.48
CA ASP A 324 -9.57 32.60 -23.73
C ASP A 324 -10.51 32.39 -24.93
N GLY A 325 -11.81 32.56 -24.76
CA GLY A 325 -12.82 32.38 -25.81
C GLY A 325 -13.12 30.92 -26.19
N LYS A 326 -12.49 29.92 -25.55
CA LYS A 326 -12.68 28.50 -25.87
C LYS A 326 -13.78 27.87 -25.00
N ASP A 327 -14.66 27.09 -25.63
CA ASP A 327 -15.72 26.33 -24.95
C ASP A 327 -15.33 24.87 -24.66
N GLU A 328 -14.47 24.30 -25.51
CA GLU A 328 -13.98 22.95 -25.35
C GLU A 328 -13.04 22.85 -24.15
N MET A 329 -13.12 21.76 -23.39
CA MET A 329 -12.27 21.50 -22.24
C MET A 329 -11.69 20.11 -22.36
N GLN A 330 -10.37 20.05 -22.46
CA GLN A 330 -9.65 18.79 -22.52
C GLN A 330 -9.27 18.33 -21.10
N PRO A 331 -8.98 17.04 -20.89
CA PRO A 331 -8.60 16.54 -19.56
C PRO A 331 -7.37 17.24 -18.94
N TRP A 332 -6.45 17.75 -19.76
CA TRP A 332 -5.26 18.49 -19.31
C TRP A 332 -5.52 19.97 -18.97
N ASP A 333 -6.75 20.44 -19.20
CA ASP A 333 -7.16 21.82 -18.92
C ASP A 333 -7.83 21.95 -17.54
N LEU A 334 -8.36 20.85 -16.99
CA LEU A 334 -9.24 20.87 -15.82
C LEU A 334 -8.59 21.52 -14.60
N ALA A 335 -7.43 21.00 -14.16
CA ALA A 335 -6.74 21.51 -12.97
C ALA A 335 -6.27 22.96 -13.15
N TYR A 336 -5.74 23.28 -14.34
CA TYR A 336 -5.28 24.63 -14.67
C TYR A 336 -6.40 25.67 -14.58
N TRP A 337 -7.55 25.43 -15.23
CA TRP A 337 -8.65 26.39 -15.17
C TRP A 337 -9.35 26.42 -13.83
N ALA A 338 -9.43 25.29 -13.13
CA ALA A 338 -9.99 25.26 -11.77
C ALA A 338 -9.18 26.17 -10.85
N GLU A 339 -7.85 26.15 -10.97
CA GLU A 339 -6.97 27.02 -10.20
C GLU A 339 -7.13 28.50 -10.58
N LYS A 340 -7.16 28.83 -11.88
CA LYS A 340 -7.39 30.20 -12.34
C LYS A 340 -8.77 30.73 -11.88
N GLN A 341 -9.81 29.90 -11.94
CA GLN A 341 -11.16 30.25 -11.47
C GLN A 341 -11.16 30.49 -9.96
N ARG A 342 -10.55 29.59 -9.19
CA ARG A 342 -10.45 29.71 -7.74
C ARG A 342 -9.75 31.00 -7.33
N LYS A 343 -8.62 31.32 -7.97
CA LYS A 343 -7.91 32.58 -7.74
C LYS A 343 -8.77 33.79 -8.07
N ALA A 344 -9.50 33.76 -9.19
CA ALA A 344 -10.38 34.85 -9.60
C ALA A 344 -11.60 35.06 -8.66
N LEU A 345 -12.15 33.97 -8.11
CA LEU A 345 -13.34 34.04 -7.25
C LEU A 345 -13.03 34.40 -5.79
N PHE A 346 -11.88 33.95 -5.28
CA PHE A 346 -11.58 34.02 -3.85
C PHE A 346 -10.36 34.89 -3.51
N ASP A 347 -9.67 35.44 -4.51
CA ASP A 347 -8.38 36.13 -4.35
C ASP A 347 -7.39 35.30 -3.51
N PHE A 348 -7.41 33.99 -3.77
CA PHE A 348 -6.75 32.98 -2.95
C PHE A 348 -5.76 32.19 -3.80
N ASP A 349 -4.51 32.17 -3.35
CA ASP A 349 -3.42 31.37 -3.92
C ASP A 349 -2.91 30.38 -2.87
N GLU A 350 -2.78 29.10 -3.23
CA GLU A 350 -2.27 28.08 -2.32
C GLU A 350 -0.82 28.34 -1.91
N GLU A 351 -0.02 28.98 -2.77
CA GLU A 351 1.37 29.32 -2.45
C GLU A 351 1.48 30.40 -1.37
N ASP A 352 0.47 31.27 -1.23
CA ASP A 352 0.44 32.27 -0.16
C ASP A 352 0.29 31.63 1.23
N LEU A 353 -0.29 30.43 1.29
CA LEU A 353 -0.42 29.66 2.53
C LEU A 353 0.84 28.90 2.92
N ARG A 354 1.74 28.60 1.97
CA ARG A 354 2.92 27.74 2.20
C ARG A 354 3.78 28.20 3.38
N PRO A 355 4.07 29.51 3.59
CA PRO A 355 4.83 29.97 4.75
C PRO A 355 4.16 29.71 6.10
N TYR A 356 2.84 29.52 6.13
CA TYR A 356 2.07 29.26 7.36
C TYR A 356 2.01 27.79 7.76
N PHE A 357 2.41 26.87 6.87
CA PHE A 357 2.40 25.43 7.13
C PHE A 357 3.81 24.80 7.13
N PRO A 358 4.81 25.33 7.86
CA PRO A 358 6.09 24.65 7.99
C PRO A 358 5.91 23.36 8.79
N ALA A 359 6.50 22.26 8.32
CA ALA A 359 6.30 20.92 8.89
C ALA A 359 6.47 20.86 10.42
N PRO A 360 7.49 21.49 11.06
CA PRO A 360 7.62 21.49 12.51
C PRO A 360 6.39 22.07 13.24
N ARG A 361 5.79 23.16 12.73
CA ARG A 361 4.60 23.77 13.33
C ARG A 361 3.35 22.92 13.16
N VAL A 362 3.22 22.25 12.01
CA VAL A 362 2.11 21.33 11.75
C VAL A 362 2.18 20.14 12.70
N ILE A 363 3.39 19.59 12.92
CA ILE A 363 3.63 18.47 13.86
C ILE A 363 3.31 18.91 15.30
N GLU A 364 3.77 20.08 15.73
CA GLU A 364 3.44 20.66 17.05
C GLU A 364 1.92 20.80 17.23
N GLY A 365 1.22 21.35 16.22
CA GLY A 365 -0.23 21.48 16.25
C GLY A 365 -0.95 20.13 16.34
N MET A 366 -0.48 19.12 15.61
CA MET A 366 -0.99 17.75 15.70
C MET A 366 -0.82 17.16 17.11
N PHE A 367 0.34 17.35 17.74
CA PHE A 367 0.59 16.90 19.11
C PHE A 367 -0.35 17.59 20.12
N GLU A 368 -0.60 18.88 19.93
CA GLU A 368 -1.53 19.63 20.78
C GLU A 368 -2.98 19.13 20.65
N ILE A 369 -3.43 18.80 19.43
CA ILE A 369 -4.74 18.18 19.21
C ILE A 369 -4.83 16.86 19.97
N ALA A 370 -3.81 16.00 19.83
CA ALA A 370 -3.79 14.71 20.49
C ALA A 370 -3.79 14.85 22.03
N ARG A 371 -3.05 15.83 22.56
CA ARG A 371 -3.06 16.18 23.99
C ARG A 371 -4.44 16.60 24.47
N ARG A 372 -5.14 17.46 23.71
CA ARG A 372 -6.47 17.96 24.09
C ARG A 372 -7.56 16.88 24.03
N LEU A 373 -7.52 16.03 23.00
CA LEU A 373 -8.56 15.03 22.77
C LEU A 373 -8.36 13.76 23.59
N PHE A 374 -7.11 13.33 23.75
CA PHE A 374 -6.78 12.02 24.33
C PHE A 374 -5.95 12.09 25.61
N GLY A 375 -5.54 13.29 26.04
CA GLY A 375 -4.69 13.47 27.22
C GLY A 375 -3.25 12.95 27.04
N ILE A 376 -2.83 12.63 25.82
CA ILE A 376 -1.50 12.08 25.54
C ILE A 376 -0.45 13.19 25.46
N GLN A 377 0.77 12.91 25.93
CA GLN A 377 1.91 13.81 25.78
C GLN A 377 2.93 13.16 24.84
N ILE A 378 3.28 13.87 23.77
CA ILE A 378 4.27 13.42 22.79
C ILE A 378 5.52 14.28 22.96
N ARG A 379 6.67 13.63 23.09
CA ARG A 379 7.97 14.28 23.30
C ARG A 379 9.03 13.59 22.44
N PRO A 380 10.05 14.31 21.96
CA PRO A 380 11.17 13.69 21.25
C PRO A 380 11.85 12.62 22.10
N TYR A 381 12.20 11.51 21.48
CA TYR A 381 12.94 10.40 22.07
C TYR A 381 14.24 10.16 21.27
N PRO A 382 15.27 11.01 21.47
CA PRO A 382 16.51 10.95 20.71
C PRO A 382 17.36 9.73 21.09
N GLY A 383 18.28 9.34 20.21
CA GLY A 383 19.23 8.25 20.45
C GLY A 383 18.68 6.85 20.12
N VAL A 384 17.51 6.77 19.51
CA VAL A 384 16.99 5.54 18.91
C VAL A 384 17.71 5.26 17.60
N PRO A 385 18.06 4.00 17.30
CA PRO A 385 18.61 3.66 16.00
C PRO A 385 17.60 3.88 14.87
N VAL A 386 18.00 4.63 13.84
CA VAL A 386 17.16 5.00 12.69
C VAL A 386 17.84 4.62 11.38
N TRP A 387 17.06 4.53 10.31
CA TRP A 387 17.53 4.16 8.97
C TRP A 387 17.99 5.34 8.12
N ASP A 388 17.63 6.58 8.49
CA ASP A 388 18.06 7.81 7.81
C ASP A 388 18.23 8.96 8.81
N PRO A 389 19.24 9.85 8.67
CA PRO A 389 19.46 10.97 9.58
C PRO A 389 18.31 11.99 9.68
N GLN A 390 17.40 12.03 8.71
CA GLN A 390 16.22 12.91 8.72
C GLN A 390 15.06 12.35 9.56
N VAL A 391 15.13 11.10 9.99
CA VAL A 391 14.10 10.47 10.84
C VAL A 391 14.16 11.10 12.23
N THR A 392 12.99 11.47 12.74
CA THR A 392 12.81 11.98 14.10
C THR A 392 12.02 10.98 14.92
N CYS A 393 12.39 10.81 16.20
CA CYS A 393 11.76 9.90 17.14
C CYS A 393 11.19 10.66 18.33
#